data_AF-A0ABD5WY52-F1
#
_entry.id   AF-A0ABD5WY52-F1
#
_cell.length_a   1.000
_cell.length_b   1.000
_cell.length_c   1.000
_cell.angle_alpha   90.00
_cell.angle_beta   90.00
_cell.angle_gamma   90.00
#
_symmetry.space_group_name_H-M   'P 1'
#
loop_
_entity.id
_entity.type
_entity.pdbx_description
1 polymer ?
#
loop_
_entity_poly.entity_id
_entity_poly.type
_entity_poly.pdbx_seq_one_letter_code
_entity_poly.pdbx_strand_id
1 'polypeptide(L)'
;MSGHTSLGDLRVTADYQFGAGAGDALFPSDDAVTVRRSTSGRPRQVTCDAGRIVSYGTDGRFTLGVEGGRRLRSVLPHPSYSVVVGDESEPFVRDGKNVFAKFVSDVGEDVRPRDEVVVVHENGDVLGVGRAELAAAEMRDFASGMAVKVRSGAGQE
;
A
#
# COMPACT_ATOMS: atom_id res chain seq x y z
N MET A 1 2.87 32.94 0.37
CA MET A 1 1.91 32.01 -0.23
C MET A 1 1.76 30.82 0.69
N SER A 2 0.62 30.66 1.37
CA SER A 2 0.35 29.42 2.11
C SER A 2 -0.17 28.39 1.11
N GLY A 3 0.74 27.81 0.34
CA GLY A 3 0.42 26.79 -0.66
C GLY A 3 0.07 25.48 0.03
N HIS A 4 -1.20 25.29 0.37
CA HIS A 4 -1.67 24.03 0.93
C HIS A 4 -1.68 22.97 -0.17
N THR A 5 -1.00 21.84 0.04
CA THR A 5 -1.03 20.68 -0.87
C THR A 5 -2.49 20.30 -1.15
N SER A 6 -2.89 20.42 -2.40
CA SER A 6 -4.23 20.11 -2.89
C SER A 6 -4.43 18.60 -3.05
N LEU A 7 -5.67 18.18 -3.31
CA LEU A 7 -5.96 16.79 -3.67
C LEU A 7 -5.29 16.40 -5.00
N GLY A 8 -5.19 17.33 -5.96
CA GLY A 8 -4.46 17.11 -7.21
C GLY A 8 -2.97 16.84 -6.98
N ASP A 9 -2.34 17.58 -6.07
CA ASP A 9 -0.94 17.34 -5.71
C ASP A 9 -0.74 15.95 -5.09
N LEU A 10 -1.69 15.48 -4.27
CA LEU A 10 -1.66 14.13 -3.69
C LEU A 10 -1.80 13.04 -4.75
N ARG A 11 -2.62 13.26 -5.80
CA ARG A 11 -2.73 12.34 -6.94
C ARG A 11 -1.41 12.21 -7.70
N VAL A 12 -0.76 13.34 -7.99
CA VAL A 12 0.56 13.36 -8.64
C VAL A 12 1.59 12.60 -7.81
N THR A 13 1.61 12.80 -6.49
CA THR A 13 2.50 12.03 -5.61
C THR A 13 2.19 10.54 -5.64
N ALA A 14 0.92 10.15 -5.71
CA ALA A 14 0.52 8.75 -5.77
C ALA A 14 0.94 8.11 -7.09
N ASP A 15 0.76 8.78 -8.22
CA ASP A 15 1.24 8.31 -9.53
C ASP A 15 2.76 8.17 -9.56
N TYR A 16 3.48 9.09 -8.92
CA TYR A 16 4.93 8.98 -8.77
C TYR A 16 5.35 7.77 -7.94
N GLN A 17 4.64 7.47 -6.85
CA GLN A 17 5.02 6.42 -5.92
C GLN A 17 4.58 5.02 -6.36
N PHE A 18 3.42 4.90 -7.00
CA PHE A 18 2.75 3.62 -7.30
C PHE A 18 2.50 3.40 -8.80
N GLY A 19 2.96 4.30 -9.66
CA GLY A 19 2.74 4.25 -11.10
C GLY A 19 1.44 4.93 -11.53
N ALA A 20 1.34 5.19 -12.84
CA ALA A 20 0.24 5.94 -13.43
C ALA A 20 -1.13 5.31 -13.14
N GLY A 21 -2.09 6.15 -12.75
CA GLY A 21 -3.46 5.75 -12.42
C GLY A 21 -3.68 5.51 -10.93
N ALA A 22 -2.62 5.42 -10.13
CA ALA A 22 -2.71 5.28 -8.68
C ALA A 22 -3.32 6.51 -8.01
N GLY A 23 -3.09 7.71 -8.55
CA GLY A 23 -3.67 8.94 -8.03
C GLY A 23 -5.20 8.93 -8.06
N ASP A 24 -5.77 8.60 -9.23
CA ASP A 24 -7.22 8.50 -9.38
C ASP A 24 -7.81 7.32 -8.60
N ALA A 25 -7.06 6.22 -8.46
CA ALA A 25 -7.46 5.09 -7.62
C ALA A 25 -7.60 5.48 -6.15
N LEU A 26 -6.56 6.10 -5.59
CA LEU A 26 -6.52 6.45 -4.17
C LEU A 26 -7.46 7.60 -3.86
N PHE A 27 -7.58 8.57 -4.77
CA PHE A 27 -8.35 9.80 -4.56
C PHE A 27 -9.31 10.08 -5.73
N PRO A 28 -10.37 9.28 -5.94
CA PRO A 28 -11.34 9.53 -7.01
C PRO A 28 -11.97 10.92 -6.91
N SER A 29 -12.45 11.49 -8.02
CA SER A 29 -13.11 12.80 -8.01
C SER A 29 -14.53 12.79 -7.44
N ASP A 30 -15.18 11.62 -7.48
CA ASP A 30 -16.57 11.37 -7.07
C ASP A 30 -16.69 10.79 -5.66
N ASP A 31 -15.58 10.49 -4.99
CA ASP A 31 -15.55 9.93 -3.65
C ASP A 31 -15.24 10.97 -2.57
N ALA A 32 -16.00 10.93 -1.48
CA ALA A 32 -15.86 11.85 -0.36
C ALA A 32 -14.69 11.43 0.54
N VAL A 33 -13.51 11.99 0.28
CA VAL A 33 -12.33 11.79 1.13
C VAL A 33 -12.13 12.94 2.12
N THR A 34 -11.75 12.60 3.35
CA THR A 34 -11.36 13.57 4.38
C THR A 34 -9.84 13.66 4.46
N VAL A 35 -9.30 14.86 4.29
CA VAL A 35 -7.85 15.13 4.43
C VAL A 35 -7.57 15.78 5.79
N ARG A 36 -7.03 15.00 6.73
CA ARG A 36 -6.53 15.53 8.00
C ARG A 36 -5.18 16.21 7.78
N ARG A 37 -5.07 17.46 8.22
CA ARG A 37 -3.87 18.30 8.07
C ARG A 37 -3.23 18.64 9.41
N SER A 38 -1.93 18.98 9.39
CA SER A 38 -1.26 19.63 10.52
C SER A 38 -1.74 21.06 10.70
N THR A 39 -1.35 21.69 11.82
CA THR A 39 -1.54 23.14 12.05
C THR A 39 -0.92 23.99 10.93
N SER A 40 0.19 23.54 10.34
CA SER A 40 0.83 24.20 9.20
C SER A 40 0.16 23.94 7.84
N GLY A 41 -0.94 23.18 7.80
CA GLY A 41 -1.67 22.85 6.58
C GLY A 41 -1.13 21.66 5.78
N ARG A 42 -0.04 21.02 6.22
CA ARG A 42 0.53 19.83 5.58
C ARG A 42 -0.43 18.64 5.72
N PRO A 43 -0.76 17.91 4.64
CA PRO A 43 -1.52 16.66 4.74
C PRO A 43 -0.82 15.68 5.68
N ARG A 44 -1.59 14.95 6.48
CA ARG A 44 -1.08 13.89 7.37
C ARG A 44 -1.75 12.56 7.11
N GLN A 45 -3.05 12.59 6.83
CA GLN A 45 -3.84 11.38 6.65
C GLN A 45 -5.01 11.66 5.72
N VAL A 46 -5.30 10.71 4.85
CA VAL A 46 -6.50 10.71 4.00
C VAL A 46 -7.33 9.48 4.34
N THR A 47 -8.61 9.70 4.61
CA THR A 47 -9.57 8.68 5.02
C THR A 47 -10.86 8.81 4.22
N CYS A 48 -11.62 7.73 4.14
CA CYS A 48 -13.01 7.70 3.71
C CYS A 48 -13.83 6.90 4.74
N ASP A 49 -15.12 6.70 4.48
CA ASP A 49 -16.00 5.94 5.37
C ASP A 49 -15.55 4.48 5.54
N ALA A 50 -14.95 3.88 4.50
CA ALA A 50 -14.39 2.52 4.56
C ALA A 50 -13.06 2.42 5.32
N GLY A 51 -12.44 3.56 5.69
CA GLY A 51 -11.26 3.61 6.54
C GLY A 51 -10.11 4.43 5.97
N ARG A 52 -8.88 4.14 6.46
CA ARG A 52 -7.68 4.88 6.06
C ARG A 52 -7.23 4.48 4.66
N ILE A 53 -7.12 5.47 3.79
CA ILE A 53 -6.54 5.32 2.44
C ILE A 53 -5.02 5.38 2.56
N VAL A 54 -4.48 6.51 3.04
CA VAL A 54 -3.04 6.72 3.24
C VAL A 54 -2.74 7.60 4.45
N SER A 55 -1.52 7.48 4.96
CA SER A 55 -0.86 8.53 5.74
C SER A 55 0.22 9.20 4.88
N TYR A 56 0.35 10.52 4.99
CA TYR A 56 1.35 11.30 4.27
C TYR A 56 2.53 11.66 5.19
N GLY A 57 3.67 11.02 4.94
CA GLY A 57 4.91 11.15 5.68
C GLY A 57 5.53 12.54 5.58
N THR A 58 6.46 12.84 6.49
CA THR A 58 7.28 14.05 6.42
C THR A 58 8.34 13.99 5.33
N ASP A 59 8.61 12.78 4.83
CA ASP A 59 9.49 12.46 3.70
C ASP A 59 8.80 12.64 2.33
N GLY A 60 7.52 13.07 2.32
CA GLY A 60 6.75 13.24 1.09
C GLY A 60 6.25 11.93 0.48
N ARG A 61 6.28 10.82 1.22
CA ARG A 61 5.77 9.51 0.77
C ARG A 61 4.49 9.14 1.47
N PHE A 62 3.69 8.32 0.80
CA PHE A 62 2.53 7.67 1.40
C PHE A 62 2.92 6.39 2.11
N THR A 63 2.24 6.10 3.22
CA THR A 63 2.08 4.73 3.73
C THR A 63 0.64 4.31 3.59
N LEU A 64 0.41 3.06 3.18
CA LEU A 64 -0.95 2.58 2.89
C LEU A 64 -1.75 2.29 4.17
N GLY A 65 -3.05 2.55 4.12
CA GLY A 65 -4.03 1.76 4.87
C GLY A 65 -4.61 0.66 3.99
N VAL A 66 -5.32 -0.29 4.60
CA VAL A 66 -5.90 -1.43 3.87
C VAL A 66 -6.84 -0.96 2.76
N GLU A 67 -7.63 0.09 3.01
CA GLU A 67 -8.52 0.66 2.01
C GLU A 67 -7.76 1.26 0.81
N GLY A 68 -6.63 1.93 1.06
CA GLY A 68 -5.75 2.37 -0.02
C GLY A 68 -5.18 1.19 -0.82
N GLY A 69 -4.83 0.10 -0.15
CA GLY A 69 -4.40 -1.13 -0.80
C GLY A 69 -5.47 -1.75 -1.71
N ARG A 70 -6.73 -1.78 -1.25
CA ARG A 70 -7.88 -2.24 -2.06
C ARG A 70 -8.09 -1.39 -3.31
N ARG A 71 -8.03 -0.06 -3.16
CA ARG A 71 -8.14 0.90 -4.28
C ARG A 71 -7.03 0.75 -5.31
N LEU A 72 -5.78 0.59 -4.87
CA LEU A 72 -4.69 0.31 -5.82
C LEU A 72 -4.91 -1.02 -6.53
N ARG A 73 -5.35 -2.06 -5.79
CA ARG A 73 -5.52 -3.39 -6.37
C ARG A 73 -6.63 -3.45 -7.42
N SER A 74 -7.66 -2.62 -7.32
CA SER A 74 -8.78 -2.62 -8.28
C SER A 74 -8.43 -2.01 -9.64
N VAL A 75 -7.36 -1.23 -9.76
CA VAL A 75 -7.00 -0.55 -11.03
C VAL A 75 -5.62 -0.90 -11.57
N LEU A 76 -4.65 -1.17 -10.70
CA LEU A 76 -3.31 -1.49 -11.18
C LEU A 76 -3.30 -2.88 -11.83
N PRO A 77 -2.43 -3.14 -12.81
CA PRO A 77 -2.20 -4.49 -13.30
C PRO A 77 -1.72 -5.40 -12.17
N HIS A 78 -2.18 -6.64 -12.11
CA HIS A 78 -1.60 -7.61 -11.19
C HIS A 78 -0.26 -8.13 -11.77
N PRO A 79 0.82 -8.28 -10.98
CA PRO A 79 0.97 -8.04 -9.54
C PRO A 79 1.64 -6.70 -9.19
N SER A 80 1.48 -5.62 -9.96
CA SER A 80 2.10 -4.31 -9.69
C SER A 80 1.85 -3.85 -8.24
N TYR A 81 2.93 -3.43 -7.57
CA TYR A 81 2.97 -3.02 -6.16
C TYR A 81 2.28 -3.99 -5.18
N SER A 82 2.30 -5.28 -5.49
CA SER A 82 1.79 -6.33 -4.61
C SER A 82 2.75 -7.48 -4.40
N VAL A 83 2.59 -8.16 -3.28
CA VAL A 83 3.27 -9.40 -2.89
C VAL A 83 2.20 -10.46 -2.65
N VAL A 84 2.30 -11.57 -3.37
CA VAL A 84 1.34 -12.67 -3.36
C VAL A 84 1.82 -13.75 -2.40
N VAL A 85 0.91 -14.25 -1.56
CA VAL A 85 1.14 -15.36 -0.62
C VAL A 85 -0.05 -16.34 -0.67
N GLY A 86 0.13 -17.56 -0.18
CA GLY A 86 -0.94 -18.57 -0.10
C GLY A 86 -1.55 -18.73 1.30
N ASP A 87 -2.39 -19.75 1.44
CA ASP A 87 -3.17 -20.10 2.65
C ASP A 87 -2.32 -20.12 3.94
N GLU A 88 -1.07 -20.60 3.87
CA GLU A 88 -0.17 -20.71 5.03
C GLU A 88 0.14 -19.34 5.67
N SER A 89 0.07 -18.26 4.91
CA SER A 89 0.35 -16.90 5.37
C SER A 89 -0.91 -16.09 5.66
N GLU A 90 -2.04 -16.42 5.03
CA GLU A 90 -3.27 -15.63 5.10
C GLU A 90 -3.66 -15.20 6.53
N PRO A 91 -3.88 -16.12 7.49
CA PRO A 91 -4.38 -15.73 8.82
C PRO A 91 -3.39 -14.80 9.53
N PHE A 92 -2.09 -15.03 9.37
CA PHE A 92 -1.06 -14.23 10.01
C PHE A 92 -0.98 -12.82 9.42
N VAL A 93 -1.08 -12.69 8.09
CA VAL A 93 -1.05 -11.37 7.43
C VAL A 93 -2.30 -10.57 7.79
N ARG A 94 -3.48 -11.21 7.86
CA ARG A 94 -4.72 -10.56 8.31
C ARG A 94 -4.62 -10.04 9.74
N ASP A 95 -3.89 -10.74 10.60
CA ASP A 95 -3.55 -10.32 11.98
C ASP A 95 -2.38 -9.32 12.06
N GLY A 96 -1.88 -8.83 10.92
CA GLY A 96 -0.82 -7.83 10.85
C GLY A 96 0.60 -8.37 11.07
N LYS A 97 0.81 -9.69 11.00
CA LYS A 97 2.15 -10.29 11.07
C LYS A 97 2.90 -10.11 9.74
N ASN A 98 4.22 -10.09 9.82
CA ASN A 98 5.10 -9.85 8.66
C ASN A 98 5.12 -11.03 7.68
N VAL A 99 5.39 -10.75 6.41
CA VAL A 99 5.58 -11.76 5.37
C VAL A 99 7.06 -12.11 5.29
N PHE A 100 7.36 -13.40 5.18
CA PHE A 100 8.71 -13.92 4.96
C PHE A 100 8.89 -14.41 3.53
N ALA A 101 10.09 -14.23 2.96
CA ALA A 101 10.39 -14.51 1.55
C ALA A 101 10.00 -15.93 1.13
N LYS A 102 10.25 -16.94 1.97
CA LYS A 102 9.89 -18.33 1.69
C LYS A 102 8.40 -18.62 1.45
N PHE A 103 7.51 -17.69 1.80
CA PHE A 103 6.07 -17.81 1.60
C PHE A 103 5.54 -16.92 0.46
N VAL A 104 6.41 -16.16 -0.19
CA VAL A 104 6.03 -15.34 -1.35
C VAL A 104 5.93 -16.24 -2.57
N SER A 105 4.76 -16.27 -3.21
CA SER A 105 4.53 -17.02 -4.44
C SER A 105 4.73 -16.17 -5.69
N ASP A 106 4.45 -14.86 -5.62
CA ASP A 106 4.72 -13.90 -6.69
C ASP A 106 4.86 -12.47 -6.14
N VAL A 107 5.40 -11.56 -6.94
CA VAL A 107 5.63 -10.15 -6.58
C VAL A 107 5.70 -9.28 -7.84
N GLY A 108 5.22 -8.05 -7.76
CA GLY A 108 5.40 -7.06 -8.84
C GLY A 108 6.88 -6.83 -9.17
N GLU A 109 7.26 -6.92 -10.44
CA GLU A 109 8.67 -6.77 -10.88
C GLU A 109 9.29 -5.42 -10.51
N ASP A 110 8.47 -4.37 -10.44
CA ASP A 110 8.90 -3.01 -10.09
C ASP A 110 9.11 -2.79 -8.59
N VAL A 111 8.71 -3.74 -7.74
CA VAL A 111 8.86 -3.59 -6.28
C VAL A 111 10.33 -3.45 -5.91
N ARG A 112 10.65 -2.37 -5.18
CA ARG A 112 11.96 -2.11 -4.61
C ARG A 112 11.90 -2.10 -3.07
N PRO A 113 13.04 -2.31 -2.39
CA PRO A 113 13.11 -2.15 -0.95
C PRO A 113 12.61 -0.77 -0.53
N ARG A 114 11.81 -0.74 0.53
CA ARG A 114 11.10 0.41 1.10
C ARG A 114 9.88 0.91 0.35
N ASP A 115 9.49 0.29 -0.76
CA ASP A 115 8.20 0.59 -1.38
C ASP A 115 7.05 0.11 -0.49
N GLU A 116 5.94 0.84 -0.54
CA GLU A 116 4.70 0.36 0.05
C GLU A 116 4.03 -0.62 -0.90
N VAL A 117 3.58 -1.74 -0.36
CA VAL A 117 3.02 -2.85 -1.12
C VAL A 117 1.72 -3.33 -0.51
N VAL A 118 0.86 -3.89 -1.36
CA VAL A 118 -0.33 -4.63 -0.96
C VAL A 118 0.03 -6.11 -0.83
N VAL A 119 -0.27 -6.73 0.31
CA VAL A 119 -0.15 -8.18 0.44
C VAL A 119 -1.47 -8.80 0.03
N VAL A 120 -1.43 -9.66 -0.97
CA VAL A 120 -2.61 -10.31 -1.54
C VAL A 120 -2.49 -11.82 -1.45
N HIS A 121 -3.64 -12.48 -1.36
CA HIS A 121 -3.72 -13.92 -1.50
C HIS A 121 -3.63 -14.28 -2.99
N GLU A 122 -3.27 -15.53 -3.30
CA GLU A 122 -3.22 -16.04 -4.68
C GLU A 122 -4.57 -16.01 -5.41
N ASN A 123 -5.68 -15.96 -4.68
CA ASN A 123 -7.03 -15.76 -5.23
C ASN A 123 -7.36 -14.28 -5.55
N GLY A 124 -6.46 -13.34 -5.23
CA GLY A 124 -6.62 -11.90 -5.43
C GLY A 124 -7.10 -11.10 -4.22
N ASP A 125 -7.44 -11.75 -3.10
CA ASP A 125 -7.95 -11.06 -1.91
C ASP A 125 -6.87 -10.21 -1.23
N VAL A 126 -7.23 -8.98 -0.82
CA VAL A 126 -6.32 -8.14 -0.04
C VAL A 126 -6.25 -8.63 1.41
N LEU A 127 -5.06 -9.06 1.81
CA LEU A 127 -4.77 -9.58 3.15
C LEU A 127 -4.21 -8.49 4.08
N GLY A 128 -3.52 -7.51 3.53
CA GLY A 128 -2.93 -6.42 4.30
C GLY A 128 -2.10 -5.47 3.45
N VAL A 129 -1.45 -4.52 4.10
CA VAL A 129 -0.52 -3.57 3.49
C VAL A 129 0.74 -3.44 4.33
N GLY A 130 1.85 -3.16 3.68
CA GLY A 130 3.14 -3.08 4.35
C GLY A 130 4.20 -2.41 3.52
N ARG A 131 5.44 -2.51 4.00
CA ARG A 131 6.62 -2.03 3.31
C ARG A 131 7.47 -3.21 2.88
N ALA A 132 7.88 -3.24 1.62
CA ALA A 132 8.85 -4.20 1.12
C ALA A 132 10.19 -4.01 1.82
N GLU A 133 10.77 -5.09 2.34
CA GLU A 133 12.12 -5.13 2.90
C GLU A 133 13.13 -5.74 1.91
N LEU A 134 12.63 -6.44 0.90
CA LEU A 134 13.39 -7.04 -0.21
C LEU A 134 12.90 -6.50 -1.56
N ALA A 135 13.75 -6.54 -2.57
CA ALA A 135 13.38 -6.32 -3.96
C ALA A 135 12.63 -7.53 -4.55
N ALA A 136 11.92 -7.34 -5.66
CA ALA A 136 11.19 -8.42 -6.33
C ALA A 136 12.06 -9.66 -6.64
N ALA A 137 13.27 -9.46 -7.17
CA ALA A 137 14.20 -10.54 -7.47
C ALA A 137 14.61 -11.32 -6.20
N GLU A 138 14.91 -10.60 -5.11
CA GLU A 138 15.29 -11.20 -3.84
C GLU A 138 14.13 -11.97 -3.20
N MET A 139 12.89 -11.47 -3.28
CA MET A 139 11.72 -12.19 -2.78
C MET A 139 11.49 -13.52 -3.52
N ARG A 140 11.81 -13.60 -4.82
CA ARG A 140 11.69 -14.83 -5.62
C ARG A 140 12.81 -15.82 -5.34
N ASP A 141 14.01 -15.33 -5.05
CA ASP A 141 15.19 -16.18 -4.89
C ASP A 141 15.40 -16.64 -3.43
N PHE A 142 14.98 -15.88 -2.43
CA PHE A 142 15.34 -16.13 -1.04
C PHE A 142 14.41 -17.13 -0.34
N ALA A 143 15.00 -18.16 0.27
CA ALA A 143 14.30 -19.10 1.16
C ALA A 143 14.21 -18.63 2.63
N SER A 144 14.64 -17.40 2.94
CA SER A 144 14.58 -16.83 4.30
C SER A 144 14.63 -15.30 4.27
N GLY A 145 14.32 -14.67 5.40
CA GLY A 145 14.30 -13.21 5.52
C GLY A 145 12.89 -12.63 5.42
N MET A 146 12.70 -11.43 5.99
CA MET A 146 11.43 -10.71 5.93
C MET A 146 11.29 -10.09 4.54
N ALA A 147 10.22 -10.42 3.83
CA ALA A 147 9.89 -9.83 2.53
C ALA A 147 9.08 -8.54 2.71
N VAL A 148 8.10 -8.55 3.62
CA VAL A 148 7.24 -7.38 3.88
C VAL A 148 7.13 -7.16 5.38
N LYS A 149 7.47 -5.95 5.81
CA LYS A 149 7.10 -5.45 7.13
C LYS A 149 5.67 -4.95 7.07
N VAL A 150 4.72 -5.75 7.58
CA VAL A 150 3.30 -5.42 7.55
C VAL A 150 3.00 -4.28 8.50
N ARG A 151 2.17 -3.33 8.04
CA ARG A 151 1.72 -2.17 8.80
C ARG A 151 0.32 -2.35 9.34
N SER A 152 -0.56 -2.97 8.56
CA SER A 152 -1.95 -3.22 8.92
C SER A 152 -2.44 -4.44 8.14
N GLY A 153 -3.04 -5.41 8.82
CA GLY A 153 -3.75 -6.52 8.21
C GLY A 153 -5.20 -6.16 7.91
N ALA A 154 -5.85 -6.92 7.03
CA ALA A 154 -7.24 -6.76 6.63
C ALA A 154 -8.22 -7.58 7.50
N GLY A 155 -7.74 -8.20 8.59
CA GLY A 155 -8.60 -8.82 9.60
C GLY A 155 -9.48 -7.77 10.30
N GLN A 156 -10.62 -8.22 10.81
CA GLN A 156 -11.42 -7.42 11.73
C GLN A 156 -10.73 -7.44 13.09
N GLU A 157 -10.52 -6.28 13.71
CA GLU A 157 -10.21 -6.20 15.15
C GLU A 157 -11.41 -6.66 15.99
#